data_AF-A0A3L7VSD8-F1
#
_entry.id   AF-A0A3L7VSD8-F1
#
_cell.length_a   1.000
_cell.length_b   1.000
_cell.length_c   1.000
_cell.angle_alpha   90.00
_cell.angle_beta   90.00
_cell.angle_gamma   90.00
#
_symmetry.space_group_name_H-M   'P 1'
#
loop_
_entity.id
_entity.type
_entity.pdbx_description
1 polymer ?
#
loop_
_entity_poly.entity_id
_entity_poly.type
_entity_poly.pdbx_seq_one_letter_code
_entity_poly.pdbx_strand_id
1 'polypeptide(L)'
;MALLCFVSLYGATAEQVSAHPPEFHRKSAAVKQLPVKRSVVKFSSLNSLPEDSMPEKSPQNLSGQEPSEQQPSEQDRLLAMGQYKFLADLARRCPLRIQTQVLDHLLDEHRLATQAPLSCTLNELLNNRAKLREELRQRIVTLSASWHRDQLSWNAPVAPLIVAKGMTRFVIVDMQNATDAPLTIAAASPAVPEFVSSAVIIPPGSSQPLLLEIAAEPAEPKLIFTAGELTRTLALPVSMVAPSRLRAKLLDGETGSSTAARIWVEGSDRQLRMAGPFAQNRSFTEKPVVLLPAMGVARVPFFYADGSFEIDVPPGSTSVTLERGFEHDLVTETIDVPAGETRDLTIVSRRLLNAKEKGWVSGDTHIHWVTNAWNVDLPLSDLAFVQRAEDLRVANNLTLLHRTPIDAFIKPSQAPMGPVVTMSDPEYHIEMAEEYRNQNLYGHLCFLNLKWLVLPIGTGPQIAGDDSLDYPINKTAILQAREQGGISIEAHGVGANHELPLNAVHGLTDSLDQIEPDDYYRLLDC
;
A
#
# COMPACT_ATOMS: atom_id res chain seq x y z
N MET A 1 -13.08 1.76 -2.42
CA MET A 1 -11.71 2.26 -2.20
C MET A 1 -10.86 1.12 -2.68
N ALA A 2 -10.19 1.24 -3.85
CA ALA A 2 -9.23 0.22 -4.23
C ALA A 2 -8.30 0.01 -3.04
N LEU A 3 -8.40 -1.20 -2.51
CA LEU A 3 -7.49 -1.72 -1.52
C LEU A 3 -6.09 -1.44 -2.07
N LEU A 4 -5.31 -0.60 -1.40
CA LEU A 4 -3.86 -0.64 -1.56
C LEU A 4 -3.38 -1.92 -0.89
N CYS A 5 -3.75 -3.07 -1.48
CA CYS A 5 -2.95 -4.26 -1.35
C CYS A 5 -1.74 -4.02 -2.24
N PHE A 6 -0.62 -3.80 -1.58
CA PHE A 6 0.66 -3.78 -2.24
C PHE A 6 0.92 -5.19 -2.77
N VAL A 7 0.70 -5.40 -4.07
CA VAL A 7 1.26 -6.57 -4.74
C VAL A 7 2.78 -6.39 -4.75
N SER A 8 3.46 -7.25 -3.99
CA SER A 8 4.91 -7.41 -4.05
C SER A 8 5.31 -7.77 -5.48
N LEU A 9 6.11 -6.91 -6.12
CA LEU A 9 6.74 -7.17 -7.41
C LEU A 9 7.81 -8.24 -7.23
N TYR A 10 7.47 -9.51 -7.45
CA TYR A 10 8.48 -10.52 -7.80
C TYR A 10 8.72 -10.46 -9.30
N GLY A 11 9.95 -10.07 -9.67
CA GLY A 11 10.41 -10.03 -11.05
C GLY A 11 10.35 -11.42 -11.69
N ALA A 12 9.54 -11.55 -12.74
CA ALA A 12 9.62 -12.65 -13.68
C ALA A 12 10.23 -12.11 -14.99
N THR A 13 11.40 -12.63 -15.36
CA THR A 13 12.02 -12.40 -16.66
C THR A 13 11.13 -12.97 -17.75
N ALA A 14 10.76 -12.15 -18.73
CA ALA A 14 9.96 -12.58 -19.87
C ALA A 14 10.79 -13.43 -20.83
N GLU A 15 10.49 -14.72 -20.94
CA GLU A 15 10.79 -15.51 -22.14
C GLU A 15 9.56 -15.53 -23.05
N GLN A 16 9.79 -15.19 -24.32
CA GLN A 16 8.78 -15.09 -25.37
C GLN A 16 8.12 -16.45 -25.66
N VAL A 17 6.79 -16.51 -25.62
CA VAL A 17 6.03 -17.56 -26.31
C VAL A 17 4.93 -16.89 -27.14
N SER A 18 5.03 -17.04 -28.46
CA SER A 18 4.03 -16.60 -29.42
C SER A 18 2.79 -17.50 -29.38
N ALA A 19 1.59 -16.93 -29.39
CA ALA A 19 0.38 -17.69 -29.73
C ALA A 19 -0.60 -16.81 -30.52
N HIS A 20 -0.98 -17.30 -31.71
CA HIS A 20 -2.03 -16.76 -32.56
C HIS A 20 -3.43 -17.04 -31.98
N PRO A 21 -4.43 -16.18 -32.25
CA PRO A 21 -5.80 -16.37 -31.76
C PRO A 21 -6.60 -17.34 -32.65
N PRO A 22 -7.58 -18.10 -32.10
CA PRO A 22 -8.54 -18.83 -32.93
C PRO A 22 -9.81 -17.98 -33.19
N GLU A 23 -10.26 -17.98 -34.44
CA GLU A 23 -11.58 -17.49 -34.86
C GLU A 23 -12.69 -18.46 -34.46
N PHE A 24 -13.81 -17.94 -33.92
CA PHE A 24 -15.03 -18.71 -33.68
C PHE A 24 -16.11 -18.35 -34.70
N HIS A 25 -16.42 -19.29 -35.61
CA HIS A 25 -17.65 -19.28 -36.41
C HIS A 25 -18.66 -20.31 -35.88
N ARG A 26 -19.88 -19.84 -35.57
CA ARG A 26 -21.06 -20.67 -35.28
C ARG A 26 -21.55 -21.41 -36.53
N LYS A 27 -21.66 -22.74 -36.48
CA LYS A 27 -22.76 -23.52 -37.10
C LYS A 27 -23.02 -24.82 -36.33
N SER A 28 -24.31 -25.16 -36.21
CA SER A 28 -24.85 -26.36 -35.55
C SER A 28 -24.67 -27.61 -36.41
N ALA A 29 -24.30 -28.73 -35.78
CA ALA A 29 -24.73 -30.10 -36.14
C ALA A 29 -24.28 -31.09 -35.05
N ALA A 30 -25.14 -32.07 -34.76
CA ALA A 30 -24.95 -33.10 -33.74
C ALA A 30 -23.74 -34.01 -34.01
N VAL A 31 -22.99 -34.38 -32.97
CA VAL A 31 -21.88 -35.36 -33.06
C VAL A 31 -21.94 -36.38 -31.91
N LYS A 32 -21.87 -37.65 -32.29
CA LYS A 32 -21.79 -38.86 -31.47
C LYS A 32 -20.55 -38.87 -30.57
N GLN A 33 -20.70 -39.39 -29.35
CA GLN A 33 -19.59 -39.67 -28.43
C GLN A 33 -18.62 -40.71 -29.01
N LEU A 34 -17.32 -40.42 -28.93
CA LEU A 34 -16.21 -41.35 -29.08
C LEU A 34 -15.18 -41.12 -27.94
N PRO A 35 -14.45 -42.17 -27.50
CA PRO A 35 -13.75 -42.17 -26.22
C PRO A 35 -12.34 -41.55 -26.30
N VAL A 36 -11.95 -40.84 -25.23
CA VAL A 36 -10.60 -40.28 -25.08
C VAL A 36 -9.69 -41.29 -24.36
N LYS A 37 -8.61 -41.69 -25.03
CA LYS A 37 -7.48 -42.45 -24.45
C LYS A 37 -6.59 -41.51 -23.63
N ARG A 38 -6.30 -41.87 -22.38
CA ARG A 38 -5.19 -41.30 -21.59
C ARG A 38 -3.89 -42.02 -21.96
N SER A 39 -2.85 -41.28 -22.32
CA SER A 39 -1.48 -41.78 -22.47
C SER A 39 -0.63 -41.40 -21.25
N VAL A 40 -0.13 -42.42 -20.56
CA VAL A 40 0.86 -42.38 -19.48
C VAL A 40 2.21 -42.71 -20.08
N VAL A 41 3.25 -41.92 -19.78
CA VAL A 41 4.64 -42.24 -20.13
C VAL A 41 5.26 -43.05 -18.98
N LYS A 42 5.70 -44.28 -19.29
CA LYS A 42 6.51 -45.16 -18.43
C LYS A 42 7.96 -45.13 -18.88
N PHE A 43 8.90 -45.23 -17.93
CA PHE A 43 10.27 -45.70 -18.17
C PHE A 43 10.46 -47.12 -17.58
N SER A 44 11.12 -47.98 -18.36
CA SER A 44 11.45 -49.42 -18.20
C SER A 44 12.65 -49.65 -17.26
N SER A 45 12.59 -50.51 -16.23
CA SER A 45 12.78 -51.98 -16.12
C SER A 45 14.19 -52.54 -16.37
N LEU A 46 14.75 -53.30 -15.39
CA LEU A 46 15.25 -54.69 -15.57
C LEU A 46 15.67 -55.36 -14.23
N ASN A 47 14.93 -56.43 -13.86
CA ASN A 47 15.21 -57.73 -13.17
C ASN A 47 16.35 -57.87 -12.13
N SER A 48 16.26 -58.61 -11.01
CA SER A 48 15.70 -59.97 -10.76
C SER A 48 15.51 -60.31 -9.24
N LEU A 49 14.58 -61.24 -8.95
CA LEU A 49 14.05 -61.89 -7.69
C LEU A 49 15.08 -62.43 -6.64
N PRO A 50 14.74 -62.95 -5.41
CA PRO A 50 13.41 -63.32 -4.83
C PRO A 50 13.15 -62.94 -3.34
N GLU A 51 11.95 -63.28 -2.85
CA GLU A 51 11.46 -63.24 -1.46
C GLU A 51 12.32 -64.04 -0.46
N ASP A 52 12.69 -63.46 0.69
CA ASP A 52 12.47 -64.06 2.02
C ASP A 52 12.87 -63.16 3.21
N SER A 53 12.10 -63.28 4.30
CA SER A 53 12.39 -62.89 5.70
C SER A 53 12.48 -61.40 6.10
N MET A 54 11.47 -60.99 6.89
CA MET A 54 11.46 -59.77 7.72
C MET A 54 12.57 -59.79 8.78
N PRO A 55 13.13 -58.62 9.13
CA PRO A 55 13.43 -58.32 10.51
C PRO A 55 12.63 -57.10 10.97
N GLU A 56 11.88 -57.28 12.06
CA GLU A 56 11.38 -56.18 12.87
C GLU A 56 12.53 -55.19 13.18
N LYS A 57 12.37 -53.93 12.76
CA LYS A 57 13.17 -52.83 13.31
C LYS A 57 12.26 -51.96 14.17
N SER A 58 12.57 -52.03 15.46
CA SER A 58 12.10 -51.22 16.57
C SER A 58 12.16 -49.70 16.25
N PRO A 59 11.34 -48.88 16.91
CA PRO A 59 11.25 -47.46 16.62
C PRO A 59 12.56 -46.78 17.01
N GLN A 60 13.29 -46.30 16.01
CA GLN A 60 14.44 -45.41 16.24
C GLN A 60 13.90 -44.03 16.61
N ASN A 61 14.33 -43.57 17.78
CA ASN A 61 14.17 -42.21 18.30
C ASN A 61 14.40 -41.15 17.20
N LEU A 62 13.31 -40.55 16.71
CA LEU A 62 13.34 -39.22 16.14
C LEU A 62 13.32 -38.21 17.29
N SER A 63 14.43 -38.11 18.01
CA SER A 63 14.72 -36.97 18.89
C SER A 63 15.73 -36.06 18.16
N GLY A 64 15.34 -35.58 16.98
CA GLY A 64 15.89 -34.35 16.45
C GLY A 64 15.02 -33.24 17.02
N GLN A 65 15.47 -32.61 18.11
CA GLN A 65 14.90 -31.33 18.51
C GLN A 65 15.12 -30.38 17.34
N GLU A 66 14.04 -29.95 16.68
CA GLU A 66 14.05 -28.67 15.98
C GLU A 66 14.64 -27.65 16.98
N PRO A 67 15.57 -26.78 16.56
CA PRO A 67 16.13 -25.78 17.47
C PRO A 67 14.96 -25.02 18.07
N SER A 68 14.76 -25.14 19.38
CA SER A 68 13.60 -24.52 20.03
C SER A 68 13.69 -23.02 19.77
N GLU A 69 12.81 -22.49 18.94
CA GLU A 69 12.79 -21.07 18.65
C GLU A 69 12.60 -20.34 19.98
N GLN A 70 13.60 -19.53 20.32
CA GLN A 70 13.60 -18.81 21.58
C GLN A 70 12.42 -17.85 21.57
N GLN A 71 11.50 -18.02 22.52
CA GLN A 71 10.39 -17.09 22.67
C GLN A 71 10.93 -15.67 22.89
N PRO A 72 10.35 -14.64 22.25
CA PRO A 72 10.79 -13.27 22.42
C PRO A 72 10.77 -12.85 23.89
N SER A 73 11.90 -12.34 24.38
CA SER A 73 11.98 -11.79 25.74
C SER A 73 11.17 -10.49 25.86
N GLU A 74 10.93 -10.02 27.09
CA GLU A 74 10.34 -8.70 27.31
C GLU A 74 11.17 -7.59 26.66
N GLN A 75 12.50 -7.71 26.70
CA GLN A 75 13.41 -6.79 26.05
C GLN A 75 13.21 -6.77 24.53
N ASP A 76 13.06 -7.94 23.89
CA ASP A 76 12.80 -8.03 22.45
C ASP A 76 11.48 -7.35 22.06
N ARG A 77 10.43 -7.55 22.87
CA ARG A 77 9.14 -6.89 22.64
C ARG A 77 9.20 -5.37 22.81
N LEU A 78 9.94 -4.89 23.81
CA LEU A 78 10.16 -3.44 24.00
C LEU A 78 10.92 -2.85 22.81
N LEU A 79 11.93 -3.56 22.31
CA LEU A 79 12.67 -3.14 21.13
C LEU A 79 11.79 -3.12 19.88
N ALA A 80 10.95 -4.15 19.70
CA ALA A 80 10.02 -4.23 18.58
C ALA A 80 8.97 -3.12 18.62
N MET A 81 8.43 -2.81 19.80
CA MET A 81 7.51 -1.68 20.00
C MET A 81 8.19 -0.34 19.67
N GLY A 82 9.47 -0.18 20.01
CA GLY A 82 10.27 0.99 19.61
C GLY A 82 10.43 1.10 18.09
N GLN A 83 10.75 0.00 17.40
CA GLN A 83 10.82 -0.04 15.93
C GLN A 83 9.48 0.28 15.29
N TYR A 84 8.39 -0.32 15.77
CA TYR A 84 7.02 -0.03 15.31
C TYR A 84 6.73 1.48 15.37
N LYS A 85 7.00 2.13 16.51
CA LYS A 85 6.78 3.57 16.68
C LYS A 85 7.61 4.41 15.71
N PHE A 86 8.89 4.08 15.55
CA PHE A 86 9.77 4.74 14.59
C PHE A 86 9.27 4.60 13.15
N LEU A 87 8.93 3.39 12.72
CA LEU A 87 8.43 3.12 11.36
C LEU A 87 7.07 3.78 11.14
N ALA A 88 6.23 3.88 12.17
CA ALA A 88 4.96 4.58 12.08
C ALA A 88 5.15 6.08 11.87
N ASP A 89 6.10 6.72 12.55
CA ASP A 89 6.46 8.11 12.29
C ASP A 89 7.02 8.28 10.88
N LEU A 90 7.90 7.36 10.44
CA LEU A 90 8.45 7.34 9.09
C LEU A 90 7.35 7.27 8.04
N ALA A 91 6.46 6.28 8.14
CA ALA A 91 5.37 6.08 7.19
C ALA A 91 4.38 7.27 7.16
N ARG A 92 4.18 7.98 8.28
CA ARG A 92 3.29 9.16 8.37
C ARG A 92 3.89 10.46 7.86
N ARG A 93 5.22 10.58 7.83
CA ARG A 93 5.90 11.89 7.68
C ARG A 93 6.89 11.91 6.53
N CYS A 94 7.65 10.84 6.34
CA CYS A 94 8.70 10.74 5.35
C CYS A 94 8.36 9.59 4.39
N PRO A 95 7.46 9.80 3.41
CA PRO A 95 7.14 8.75 2.45
C PRO A 95 8.38 8.42 1.62
N LEU A 96 8.61 7.13 1.40
CA LEU A 96 9.77 6.60 0.67
C LEU A 96 9.34 5.76 -0.53
N ARG A 97 10.24 5.53 -1.50
CA ARG A 97 9.99 4.54 -2.57
C ARG A 97 9.77 3.12 -2.03
N ILE A 98 10.27 2.83 -0.84
CA ILE A 98 10.12 1.55 -0.13
C ILE A 98 8.97 1.57 0.89
N GLN A 99 7.97 2.45 0.70
CA GLN A 99 6.87 2.64 1.66
C GLN A 99 6.15 1.34 2.04
N THR A 100 5.93 0.46 1.07
CA THR A 100 5.35 -0.88 1.28
C THR A 100 6.15 -1.69 2.29
N GLN A 101 7.46 -1.81 2.05
CA GLN A 101 8.35 -2.59 2.90
C GLN A 101 8.42 -2.02 4.31
N VAL A 102 8.35 -0.68 4.44
CA VAL A 102 8.25 0.01 5.73
C VAL A 102 6.95 -0.39 6.44
N LEU A 103 5.81 -0.41 5.75
CA LEU A 103 4.51 -0.77 6.32
C LEU A 103 4.41 -2.26 6.69
N ASP A 104 4.92 -3.14 5.85
CA ASP A 104 4.94 -4.59 6.11
C ASP A 104 5.81 -4.90 7.33
N HIS A 105 7.02 -4.33 7.38
CA HIS A 105 7.91 -4.55 8.51
C HIS A 105 7.38 -3.89 9.80
N LEU A 106 6.74 -2.73 9.70
CA LEU A 106 6.03 -2.10 10.81
C LEU A 106 4.96 -3.02 11.41
N LEU A 107 4.20 -3.73 10.56
CA LEU A 107 3.20 -4.68 10.98
C LEU A 107 3.83 -5.89 11.70
N ASP A 108 4.93 -6.43 11.19
CA ASP A 108 5.67 -7.52 11.83
C ASP A 108 6.22 -7.11 13.21
N GLU A 109 6.81 -5.92 13.33
CA GLU A 109 7.29 -5.36 14.59
C GLU A 109 6.15 -5.22 15.61
N HIS A 110 4.99 -4.71 15.17
CA HIS A 110 3.80 -4.60 16.01
C HIS A 110 3.29 -5.97 16.46
N ARG A 111 3.23 -6.96 15.56
CA ARG A 111 2.77 -8.32 15.86
C ARG A 111 3.66 -9.00 16.89
N LEU A 112 4.98 -8.90 16.75
CA LEU A 112 5.91 -9.47 17.73
C LEU A 112 5.80 -8.76 19.09
N ALA A 113 5.73 -7.43 19.09
CA ALA A 113 5.63 -6.64 20.31
C ALA A 113 4.33 -6.91 21.10
N THR A 114 3.23 -7.18 20.40
CA THR A 114 1.90 -7.44 20.98
C THR A 114 1.56 -8.93 21.10
N GLN A 115 2.48 -9.82 20.70
CA GLN A 115 2.28 -11.27 20.70
C GLN A 115 1.06 -11.71 19.88
N ALA A 116 0.85 -11.07 18.72
CA ALA A 116 -0.24 -11.41 17.82
C ALA A 116 -0.04 -12.81 17.20
N PRO A 117 -1.11 -13.58 16.92
CA PRO A 117 -1.02 -14.96 16.42
C PRO A 117 -0.26 -15.15 15.10
N LEU A 118 -0.18 -14.12 14.26
CA LEU A 118 0.49 -14.14 12.95
C LEU A 118 1.89 -13.49 12.99
N SER A 119 2.54 -13.46 14.15
CA SER A 119 3.92 -12.95 14.25
C SER A 119 4.90 -13.88 13.55
N CYS A 120 5.85 -13.32 12.80
CA CYS A 120 7.03 -14.05 12.36
C CYS A 120 7.93 -14.39 13.56
N THR A 121 8.91 -15.26 13.32
CA THR A 121 9.89 -15.65 14.35
C THR A 121 10.80 -14.48 14.70
N LEU A 122 11.39 -14.49 15.91
CA LEU A 122 12.32 -13.43 16.31
C LEU A 122 13.52 -13.31 15.35
N ASN A 123 14.06 -14.44 14.90
CA ASN A 123 15.21 -14.46 13.99
C ASN A 123 14.86 -13.86 12.62
N GLU A 124 13.71 -14.21 12.05
CA GLU A 124 13.23 -13.61 10.80
C GLU A 124 13.02 -12.11 10.95
N LEU A 125 12.39 -11.67 12.04
CA LEU A 125 12.18 -10.25 12.31
C LEU A 125 13.52 -9.50 12.38
N LEU A 126 14.49 -10.02 13.14
CA LEU A 126 15.82 -9.40 13.28
C LEU A 126 16.56 -9.32 11.94
N ASN A 127 16.47 -10.36 11.12
CA ASN A 127 17.06 -10.37 9.79
C ASN A 127 16.41 -9.33 8.86
N ASN A 128 15.07 -9.27 8.86
CA ASN A 128 14.32 -8.30 8.05
C ASN A 128 14.58 -6.86 8.52
N ARG A 129 14.68 -6.65 9.83
CA ARG A 129 15.05 -5.37 10.45
C ARG A 129 16.42 -4.91 10.01
N ALA A 130 17.40 -5.81 9.99
CA ALA A 130 18.76 -5.50 9.55
C ALA A 130 18.80 -5.07 8.07
N LYS A 131 18.08 -5.77 7.20
CA LYS A 131 17.94 -5.42 5.78
C LYS A 131 17.30 -4.05 5.60
N LEU A 132 16.15 -3.81 6.24
CA LEU A 132 15.45 -2.53 6.13
C LEU A 132 16.31 -1.38 6.67
N ARG A 133 17.03 -1.57 7.79
CA ARG A 133 17.94 -0.54 8.33
C ARG A 133 19.05 -0.18 7.35
N GLU A 134 19.58 -1.14 6.60
CA GLU A 134 20.59 -0.87 5.58
C GLU A 134 20.00 -0.06 4.43
N GLU A 135 18.81 -0.43 3.95
CA GLU A 135 18.12 0.35 2.92
C GLU A 135 17.78 1.78 3.38
N LEU A 136 17.36 1.95 4.64
CA LEU A 136 17.09 3.26 5.21
C LEU A 136 18.35 4.11 5.30
N ARG A 137 19.51 3.54 5.66
CA ARG A 137 20.80 4.27 5.71
C ARG A 137 21.26 4.80 4.35
N GLN A 138 20.88 4.13 3.28
CA GLN A 138 21.18 4.57 1.91
C GLN A 138 20.30 5.75 1.46
N ARG A 139 19.22 6.04 2.19
CA ARG A 139 18.21 7.06 1.84
C ARG A 139 18.18 8.21 2.83
N ILE A 140 18.25 7.92 4.12
CA ILE A 140 18.13 8.89 5.19
C ILE A 140 19.43 8.90 5.98
N VAL A 141 19.97 10.11 6.18
CA VAL A 141 21.17 10.30 6.99
C VAL A 141 20.90 9.75 8.39
N THR A 142 21.70 8.77 8.79
CA THR A 142 21.62 8.12 10.09
C THR A 142 22.81 8.55 10.93
N LEU A 143 22.53 9.19 12.06
CA LEU A 143 23.50 9.62 13.06
C LEU A 143 23.41 8.72 14.28
N SER A 144 24.47 8.62 15.06
CA SER A 144 24.49 7.83 16.30
C SER A 144 24.84 8.71 17.48
N ALA A 145 24.07 8.59 18.56
CA ALA A 145 24.26 9.34 19.80
C ALA A 145 24.09 8.41 21.01
N SER A 146 24.75 8.75 22.12
CA SER A 146 24.65 7.99 23.37
C SER A 146 24.11 8.86 24.50
N TRP A 147 23.09 8.35 25.17
CA TRP A 147 22.58 8.90 26.40
C TRP A 147 23.25 8.23 27.61
N HIS A 148 24.01 9.02 28.37
CA HIS A 148 24.62 8.61 29.63
C HIS A 148 23.86 9.22 30.81
N ARG A 149 24.23 8.86 32.04
CA ARG A 149 23.62 9.43 33.25
C ARG A 149 23.71 10.96 33.30
N ASP A 150 24.86 11.53 32.89
CA ASP A 150 25.14 12.97 33.06
C ASP A 150 25.32 13.74 31.74
N GLN A 151 25.43 13.03 30.61
CA GLN A 151 25.70 13.65 29.32
C GLN A 151 24.93 13.01 28.16
N LEU A 152 24.76 13.78 27.09
CA LEU A 152 24.31 13.32 25.78
C LEU A 152 25.34 13.79 24.75
N SER A 153 25.83 12.89 23.90
CA SER A 153 26.87 13.20 22.92
C SER A 153 26.68 12.42 21.62
N TRP A 154 27.13 12.99 20.51
CA TRP A 154 27.32 12.24 19.27
C TRP A 154 28.42 11.19 19.44
N ASN A 155 28.22 10.01 18.84
CA ASN A 155 29.18 8.91 18.89
C ASN A 155 30.32 9.08 17.86
N ALA A 156 30.14 9.98 16.90
CA ALA A 156 31.13 10.36 15.90
C ALA A 156 30.97 11.84 15.51
N PRO A 157 32.01 12.49 14.96
CA PRO A 157 31.89 13.84 14.42
C PRO A 157 30.80 13.89 13.34
N VAL A 158 29.92 14.90 13.42
CA VAL A 158 28.83 15.08 12.46
C VAL A 158 29.20 16.16 11.46
N ALA A 159 29.28 15.80 10.19
CA ALA A 159 29.50 16.76 9.11
C ALA A 159 28.25 17.65 8.91
N PRO A 160 28.40 18.90 8.46
CA PRO A 160 27.27 19.76 8.16
C PRO A 160 26.31 19.13 7.14
N LEU A 161 25.03 19.03 7.50
CA LEU A 161 24.00 18.51 6.59
C LEU A 161 23.51 19.61 5.67
N ILE A 162 23.47 19.33 4.37
CA ILE A 162 22.93 20.27 3.39
C ILE A 162 21.41 20.25 3.47
N VAL A 163 20.81 21.44 3.63
CA VAL A 163 19.36 21.65 3.60
C VAL A 163 19.07 22.91 2.79
N ALA A 164 18.17 22.82 1.82
CA ALA A 164 17.81 23.97 0.99
C ALA A 164 16.91 24.94 1.77
N LYS A 165 17.10 26.24 1.55
CA LYS A 165 16.31 27.29 2.21
C LYS A 165 14.81 27.07 1.98
N GLY A 166 14.02 27.15 3.05
CA GLY A 166 12.57 26.94 3.02
C GLY A 166 12.13 25.48 2.88
N MET A 167 13.08 24.53 2.92
CA MET A 167 12.81 23.10 2.96
C MET A 167 13.21 22.49 4.29
N THR A 168 12.66 21.31 4.53
CA THR A 168 13.05 20.43 5.63
C THR A 168 13.78 19.20 5.11
N ARG A 169 14.44 18.50 6.03
CA ARG A 169 15.11 17.23 5.78
C ARG A 169 14.88 16.28 6.95
N PHE A 170 14.58 15.02 6.64
CA PHE A 170 14.53 13.98 7.67
C PHE A 170 15.93 13.41 7.97
N VAL A 171 16.17 13.11 9.24
CA VAL A 171 17.35 12.41 9.74
C VAL A 171 16.92 11.34 10.74
N ILE A 172 17.69 10.26 10.82
CA ILE A 172 17.52 9.22 11.83
C ILE A 172 18.61 9.40 12.87
N VAL A 173 18.25 9.43 14.15
CA VAL A 173 19.22 9.36 15.25
C VAL A 173 19.06 8.01 15.93
N ASP A 174 20.03 7.12 15.76
CA ASP A 174 20.12 5.86 16.50
C ASP A 174 20.64 6.16 17.90
N MET A 175 19.72 6.21 18.86
CA MET A 175 19.98 6.57 20.24
C MET A 175 20.35 5.35 21.05
N GLN A 176 21.57 5.32 21.57
CA GLN A 176 22.05 4.28 22.48
C GLN A 176 21.77 4.66 23.94
N ASN A 177 21.21 3.73 24.71
CA ASN A 177 21.08 3.87 26.15
C ASN A 177 22.33 3.30 26.84
N ALA A 178 23.23 4.19 27.27
CA ALA A 178 24.45 3.85 28.01
C ALA A 178 24.27 3.96 29.54
N THR A 179 23.03 3.87 30.03
CA THR A 179 22.70 3.82 31.46
C THR A 179 22.36 2.39 31.90
N ASP A 180 22.17 2.20 33.20
CA ASP A 180 21.80 0.95 33.85
C ASP A 180 20.29 0.73 33.99
N ALA A 181 19.46 1.69 33.54
CA ALA A 181 18.00 1.62 33.60
C ALA A 181 17.35 1.86 32.22
N PRO A 182 16.13 1.36 31.96
CA PRO A 182 15.41 1.65 30.73
C PRO A 182 15.23 3.17 30.52
N LEU A 183 15.49 3.63 29.30
CA LEU A 183 15.39 5.04 28.92
C LEU A 183 14.13 5.24 28.07
N THR A 184 13.14 5.96 28.59
CA THR A 184 12.01 6.41 27.76
C THR A 184 12.35 7.77 27.17
N ILE A 185 12.44 7.88 25.85
CA ILE A 185 12.95 9.07 25.18
C ILE A 185 12.13 9.44 23.94
N ALA A 186 11.98 10.74 23.72
CA ALA A 186 11.47 11.32 22.48
C ALA A 186 12.43 12.42 22.01
N ALA A 187 12.36 12.75 20.72
CA ALA A 187 13.18 13.79 20.13
C ALA A 187 12.34 14.80 19.36
N ALA A 188 12.81 16.05 19.32
CA ALA A 188 12.19 17.13 18.58
C ALA A 188 13.25 18.07 18.00
N SER A 189 12.88 18.83 16.98
CA SER A 189 13.67 19.93 16.43
C SER A 189 12.92 21.24 16.67
N PRO A 190 13.51 22.24 17.36
CA PRO A 190 12.86 23.54 17.56
C PRO A 190 12.50 24.26 16.27
N ALA A 191 13.20 23.93 15.18
CA ALA A 191 12.96 24.51 13.86
C ALA A 191 11.72 23.93 13.16
N VAL A 192 11.18 22.81 13.64
CA VAL A 192 9.99 22.12 13.13
C VAL A 192 9.13 21.69 14.34
N PRO A 193 8.55 22.65 15.09
CA PRO A 193 7.92 22.39 16.39
C PRO A 193 6.67 21.51 16.30
N GLU A 194 6.03 21.43 15.14
CA GLU A 194 4.91 20.54 14.86
C GLU A 194 5.29 19.05 14.85
N PHE A 195 6.59 18.74 14.79
CA PHE A 195 7.10 17.38 14.75
C PHE A 195 7.87 17.02 16.02
N VAL A 196 7.29 16.08 16.77
CA VAL A 196 7.93 15.39 17.88
C VAL A 196 7.86 13.89 17.59
N SER A 197 8.97 13.19 17.74
CA SER A 197 9.00 11.74 17.55
C SER A 197 8.12 11.05 18.59
N SER A 198 7.57 9.91 18.23
CA SER A 198 6.95 8.99 19.19
C SER A 198 7.96 8.61 20.28
N ALA A 199 7.53 8.62 21.54
CA ALA A 199 8.39 8.22 22.66
C ALA A 199 8.65 6.71 22.63
N VAL A 200 9.91 6.30 22.66
CA VAL A 200 10.36 4.90 22.65
C VAL A 200 11.02 4.54 23.98
N ILE A 201 10.98 3.26 24.34
CA ILE A 201 11.70 2.73 25.50
C ILE A 201 12.94 2.02 24.98
N ILE A 202 14.11 2.41 25.48
CA ILE A 202 15.41 1.85 25.12
C ILE A 202 15.97 1.09 26.32
N PRO A 203 16.01 -0.25 26.30
CA PRO A 203 16.63 -1.05 27.34
C PRO A 203 18.13 -0.71 27.55
N PRO A 204 18.70 -0.94 28.75
CA PRO A 204 20.13 -0.76 29.00
C PRO A 204 21.00 -1.46 27.95
N GLY A 205 22.02 -0.77 27.45
CA GLY A 205 22.96 -1.30 26.45
C GLY A 205 22.39 -1.48 25.05
N SER A 206 21.12 -1.15 24.81
CA SER A 206 20.47 -1.26 23.50
C SER A 206 20.35 0.11 22.81
N SER A 207 19.89 0.11 21.55
CA SER A 207 19.59 1.33 20.80
C SER A 207 18.22 1.31 20.11
N GLN A 208 17.66 2.50 19.89
CA GLN A 208 16.46 2.69 19.08
C GLN A 208 16.62 3.91 18.16
N PRO A 209 16.15 3.83 16.91
CA PRO A 209 16.10 4.95 16.00
C PRO A 209 14.98 5.92 16.39
N LEU A 210 15.27 7.22 16.28
CA LEU A 210 14.32 8.31 16.40
C LEU A 210 14.33 9.08 15.08
N LEU A 211 13.14 9.30 14.51
CA LEU A 211 12.99 10.15 13.33
C LEU A 211 12.94 11.62 13.77
N LEU A 212 13.72 12.46 13.10
CA LEU A 212 13.76 13.90 13.32
C LEU A 212 13.63 14.62 11.99
N GLU A 213 12.94 15.75 12.00
CA GLU A 213 12.86 16.67 10.86
C GLU A 213 13.63 17.94 11.20
N ILE A 214 14.51 18.37 10.30
CA ILE A 214 15.36 19.55 10.47
C ILE A 214 15.07 20.55 9.36
N ALA A 215 15.22 21.84 9.64
CA ALA A 215 15.11 22.90 8.66
C ALA A 215 16.48 23.50 8.35
N ALA A 216 16.55 24.30 7.28
CA ALA A 216 17.76 25.01 6.88
C ALA A 216 18.22 26.09 7.87
N GLU A 217 17.31 26.59 8.72
CA GLU A 217 17.58 27.61 9.71
C GLU A 217 17.11 27.14 11.10
N PRO A 218 17.88 27.39 12.18
CA PRO A 218 19.19 28.04 12.19
C PRO A 218 20.30 27.14 11.57
N ALA A 219 21.50 27.67 11.35
CA ALA A 219 22.62 26.89 10.78
C ALA A 219 23.16 25.79 11.72
N GLU A 220 22.81 25.83 13.00
CA GLU A 220 23.16 24.80 13.96
C GLU A 220 21.96 24.54 14.88
N PRO A 221 20.91 23.84 14.39
CA PRO A 221 19.76 23.49 15.20
C PRO A 221 20.18 22.67 16.41
N LYS A 222 19.63 23.05 17.57
CA LYS A 222 19.73 22.28 18.81
C LYS A 222 18.60 21.26 18.84
N LEU A 223 18.88 20.04 18.43
CA LEU A 223 17.96 18.92 18.57
C LEU A 223 17.69 18.68 20.04
N ILE A 224 16.42 18.53 20.42
CA ILE A 224 15.97 18.34 21.80
C ILE A 224 15.67 16.85 22.00
N PHE A 225 16.17 16.29 23.09
CA PHE A 225 15.90 14.92 23.53
C PHE A 225 15.37 14.96 24.96
N THR A 226 14.19 14.40 25.18
CA THR A 226 13.48 14.45 26.47
C THR A 226 13.30 13.04 27.01
N ALA A 227 13.75 12.81 28.24
CA ALA A 227 13.60 11.56 28.98
C ALA A 227 13.08 11.84 30.39
N GLY A 228 11.79 11.56 30.62
CA GLY A 228 11.09 12.00 31.83
C GLY A 228 11.11 13.52 31.95
N GLU A 229 11.56 14.04 33.09
CA GLU A 229 11.71 15.49 33.32
C GLU A 229 13.03 16.05 32.77
N LEU A 230 13.97 15.18 32.37
CA LEU A 230 15.29 15.59 31.91
C LEU A 230 15.27 15.88 30.41
N THR A 231 15.67 17.08 30.03
CA THR A 231 15.83 17.49 28.63
C THR A 231 17.29 17.81 28.34
N ARG A 232 17.82 17.26 27.24
CA ARG A 232 19.17 17.51 26.74
C ARG A 232 19.13 17.90 25.28
N THR A 233 20.21 18.52 24.82
CA THR A 233 20.28 18.97 23.42
C THR A 233 21.57 18.54 22.75
N LEU A 234 21.48 18.29 21.43
CA LEU A 234 22.64 18.10 20.56
C LEU A 234 22.60 19.14 19.45
N ALA A 235 23.72 19.80 19.23
CA ALA A 235 23.91 20.65 18.07
C ALA A 235 24.11 19.77 16.82
N LEU A 236 23.37 20.05 15.76
CA LEU A 236 23.53 19.40 14.47
C LEU A 236 23.90 20.47 13.43
N PRO A 237 25.14 20.51 12.92
CA PRO A 237 25.52 21.52 11.93
C PRO A 237 24.73 21.34 10.63
N VAL A 238 24.24 22.45 10.09
CA VAL A 238 23.47 22.54 8.84
C VAL A 238 24.11 23.58 7.92
N SER A 239 24.30 23.19 6.66
CA SER A 239 24.71 24.10 5.59
C SER A 239 23.51 24.46 4.72
N MET A 240 23.05 25.70 4.85
CA MET A 240 21.96 26.20 4.03
C MET A 240 22.43 26.46 2.59
N VAL A 241 21.63 26.00 1.63
CA VAL A 241 21.85 26.26 0.19
C VAL A 241 20.60 26.87 -0.44
N ALA A 242 20.76 27.57 -1.57
CA ALA A 242 19.61 28.03 -2.35
C ALA A 242 18.85 26.81 -2.93
N PRO A 243 17.51 26.79 -2.86
CA PRO A 243 16.73 25.75 -3.51
C PRO A 243 16.84 25.86 -5.03
N SER A 244 16.50 24.78 -5.70
CA SER A 244 16.42 24.71 -7.16
C SER A 244 14.99 24.45 -7.59
N ARG A 245 14.63 24.80 -8.83
CA ARG A 245 13.28 24.62 -9.35
C ARG A 245 13.27 23.68 -10.55
N LEU A 246 12.34 22.74 -10.55
CA LEU A 246 12.07 21.86 -11.67
C LEU A 246 10.71 22.20 -12.28
N ARG A 247 10.65 22.36 -13.60
CA ARG A 247 9.42 22.47 -14.37
C ARG A 247 9.32 21.28 -15.31
N ALA A 248 8.31 20.45 -15.13
CA ALA A 248 8.13 19.25 -15.92
C ALA A 248 6.91 19.37 -16.84
N LYS A 249 7.02 18.84 -18.05
CA LYS A 249 5.91 18.58 -18.98
C LYS A 249 5.74 17.08 -19.16
N LEU A 250 4.48 16.64 -19.20
CA LEU A 250 4.07 15.25 -19.29
C LEU A 250 3.34 15.04 -20.61
N LEU A 251 3.89 14.19 -21.47
CA LEU A 251 3.35 13.95 -22.80
C LEU A 251 2.99 12.47 -22.97
N ASP A 252 1.87 12.22 -23.64
CA ASP A 252 1.53 10.92 -24.18
C ASP A 252 2.38 10.65 -25.44
N GLY A 253 3.07 9.53 -25.46
CA GLY A 253 4.07 9.21 -26.49
C GLY A 253 3.50 8.84 -27.85
N GLU A 254 2.22 8.45 -27.91
CA GLU A 254 1.54 8.12 -29.17
C GLU A 254 0.98 9.38 -29.83
N THR A 255 0.36 10.24 -29.04
CA THR A 255 -0.37 11.43 -29.53
C THR A 255 0.45 12.71 -29.47
N GLY A 256 1.52 12.75 -28.67
CA GLY A 256 2.29 13.96 -28.36
C GLY A 256 1.52 14.98 -27.51
N SER A 257 0.32 14.63 -27.04
CA SER A 257 -0.54 15.54 -26.27
C SER A 257 -0.18 15.51 -24.79
N SER A 258 -0.62 16.56 -24.08
CA SER A 258 -0.55 16.63 -22.61
C SER A 258 -1.30 15.45 -21.97
N THR A 259 -0.74 14.83 -20.94
CA THR A 259 -1.39 13.72 -20.22
C THR A 259 -1.33 13.87 -18.70
N ALA A 260 -2.37 13.35 -18.03
CA ALA A 260 -2.35 13.14 -16.60
C ALA A 260 -1.53 11.89 -16.24
N ALA A 261 -0.88 11.91 -15.08
CA ALA A 261 -0.11 10.77 -14.57
C ALA A 261 0.13 10.86 -13.06
N ARG A 262 0.53 9.72 -12.49
CA ARG A 262 1.08 9.61 -11.14
C ARG A 262 2.58 9.91 -11.19
N ILE A 263 3.07 10.78 -10.30
CA ILE A 263 4.42 11.33 -10.31
C ILE A 263 5.11 11.15 -8.96
N TRP A 264 6.37 10.70 -9.01
CA TRP A 264 7.31 10.72 -7.89
C TRP A 264 8.43 11.69 -8.22
N VAL A 265 8.77 12.57 -7.28
CA VAL A 265 9.94 13.45 -7.39
C VAL A 265 10.84 13.19 -6.19
N GLU A 266 11.96 12.51 -6.41
CA GLU A 266 12.99 12.25 -5.39
C GLU A 266 14.12 13.27 -5.59
N GLY A 267 14.29 14.17 -4.62
CA GLY A 267 15.38 15.16 -4.63
C GLY A 267 16.75 14.55 -4.30
N SER A 268 17.80 15.37 -4.37
CA SER A 268 19.18 14.94 -4.08
C SER A 268 19.39 14.50 -2.62
N ASP A 269 18.49 14.89 -1.72
CA ASP A 269 18.42 14.44 -0.34
C ASP A 269 17.61 13.15 -0.14
N ARG A 270 17.23 12.47 -1.24
CA ARG A 270 16.47 11.22 -1.31
C ARG A 270 15.06 11.28 -0.72
N GLN A 271 14.52 12.48 -0.50
CA GLN A 271 13.14 12.64 -0.07
C GLN A 271 12.20 12.87 -1.24
N LEU A 272 11.03 12.23 -1.14
CA LEU A 272 9.93 12.40 -2.07
C LEU A 272 9.15 13.66 -1.75
N ARG A 273 8.83 14.43 -2.78
CA ARG A 273 8.16 15.73 -2.66
C ARG A 273 6.85 15.76 -3.42
N MET A 274 5.93 16.58 -2.90
CA MET A 274 4.59 16.78 -3.44
C MET A 274 4.50 18.10 -4.18
N ALA A 275 3.78 18.10 -5.31
CA ALA A 275 3.45 19.31 -6.05
C ALA A 275 2.01 19.26 -6.55
N GLY A 276 1.61 20.36 -7.20
CA GLY A 276 0.28 20.49 -7.79
C GLY A 276 -0.81 20.83 -6.78
N PRO A 277 -2.07 20.95 -7.25
CA PRO A 277 -3.19 21.45 -6.46
C PRO A 277 -3.58 20.53 -5.30
N PHE A 278 -3.22 19.24 -5.39
CA PHE A 278 -3.58 18.23 -4.38
C PHE A 278 -2.52 18.06 -3.28
N ALA A 279 -1.40 18.80 -3.31
CA ALA A 279 -0.30 18.64 -2.36
C ALA A 279 -0.71 18.86 -0.89
N GLN A 280 -1.77 19.63 -0.64
CA GLN A 280 -2.32 19.87 0.70
C GLN A 280 -3.62 19.08 0.97
N ASN A 281 -4.11 18.32 -0.01
CA ASN A 281 -5.32 17.52 0.16
C ASN A 281 -4.96 16.16 0.76
N ARG A 282 -5.35 15.94 2.01
CA ARG A 282 -5.06 14.69 2.75
C ARG A 282 -5.65 13.44 2.09
N SER A 283 -6.73 13.55 1.33
CA SER A 283 -7.32 12.40 0.61
C SER A 283 -6.42 11.90 -0.53
N PHE A 284 -5.56 12.77 -1.06
CA PHE A 284 -4.58 12.46 -2.10
C PHE A 284 -3.21 12.14 -1.55
N THR A 285 -2.88 12.66 -0.36
CA THR A 285 -1.53 12.57 0.21
C THR A 285 -1.40 11.54 1.33
N GLU A 286 -2.52 11.02 1.84
CA GLU A 286 -2.54 10.07 2.95
C GLU A 286 -3.57 8.96 2.72
N LYS A 287 -3.28 7.75 3.20
CA LYS A 287 -4.18 6.60 3.14
C LYS A 287 -4.28 5.89 4.50
N PRO A 288 -5.48 5.51 4.95
CA PRO A 288 -5.66 4.70 6.15
C PRO A 288 -4.92 3.36 6.05
N VAL A 289 -4.30 2.92 7.16
CA VAL A 289 -3.66 1.61 7.26
C VAL A 289 -4.64 0.64 7.92
N VAL A 290 -5.41 -0.08 7.08
CA VAL A 290 -6.54 -0.91 7.52
C VAL A 290 -6.11 -2.07 8.42
N LEU A 291 -5.00 -2.73 8.12
CA LEU A 291 -4.46 -3.85 8.91
C LEU A 291 -3.97 -3.42 10.30
N LEU A 292 -3.78 -2.11 10.52
CA LEU A 292 -3.35 -1.57 11.79
C LEU A 292 -4.01 -0.22 12.09
N PRO A 293 -5.30 -0.20 12.46
CA PRO A 293 -6.05 1.05 12.64
C PRO A 293 -5.46 1.99 13.68
N ALA A 294 -4.76 1.47 14.70
CA ALA A 294 -4.03 2.26 15.69
C ALA A 294 -2.89 3.11 15.08
N MET A 295 -2.39 2.72 13.91
CA MET A 295 -1.43 3.52 13.13
C MET A 295 -2.13 4.74 12.49
N GLY A 296 -3.41 4.64 12.16
CA GLY A 296 -4.17 5.69 11.50
C GLY A 296 -3.87 5.71 10.01
N VAL A 297 -3.06 6.67 9.55
CA VAL A 297 -2.80 6.93 8.12
C VAL A 297 -1.31 6.89 7.80
N ALA A 298 -0.95 6.50 6.58
CA ALA A 298 0.39 6.64 6.01
C ALA A 298 0.38 7.68 4.89
N ARG A 299 1.49 8.39 4.68
CA ARG A 299 1.65 9.26 3.50
C ARG A 299 1.94 8.43 2.26
N VAL A 300 1.41 8.84 1.12
CA VAL A 300 1.76 8.24 -0.18
C VAL A 300 3.06 8.83 -0.72
N PRO A 301 3.83 8.09 -1.54
CA PRO A 301 5.10 8.55 -2.10
C PRO A 301 4.99 9.36 -3.40
N PHE A 302 3.78 9.65 -3.86
CA PHE A 302 3.52 10.29 -5.15
C PHE A 302 2.46 11.39 -5.06
N PHE A 303 2.37 12.20 -6.11
CA PHE A 303 1.24 13.08 -6.37
C PHE A 303 0.76 12.88 -7.80
N TYR A 304 -0.42 13.41 -8.12
CA TYR A 304 -0.93 13.42 -9.48
C TYR A 304 -0.70 14.78 -10.13
N ALA A 305 -0.38 14.78 -11.41
CA ALA A 305 -0.26 15.99 -12.22
C ALA A 305 -1.00 15.82 -13.55
N ASP A 306 -1.51 16.92 -14.09
CA ASP A 306 -2.13 16.98 -15.42
C ASP A 306 -1.24 17.80 -16.36
N GLY A 307 -0.51 17.12 -17.25
CA GLY A 307 0.26 17.76 -18.30
C GLY A 307 1.56 18.44 -17.89
N SER A 308 1.62 19.00 -16.68
CA SER A 308 2.81 19.66 -16.17
C SER A 308 2.77 19.83 -14.66
N PHE A 309 3.94 20.07 -14.08
CA PHE A 309 4.06 20.52 -12.70
C PHE A 309 5.32 21.37 -12.50
N GLU A 310 5.31 22.20 -11.46
CA GLU A 310 6.50 22.88 -10.96
C GLU A 310 6.73 22.49 -9.50
N ILE A 311 7.99 22.30 -9.13
CA ILE A 311 8.37 21.90 -7.77
C ILE A 311 9.75 22.44 -7.40
N ASP A 312 9.89 22.90 -6.16
CA ASP A 312 11.19 23.24 -5.60
C ASP A 312 11.84 21.98 -5.01
N VAL A 313 13.12 21.78 -5.31
CA VAL A 313 13.93 20.63 -4.87
C VAL A 313 15.28 21.11 -4.32
N PRO A 314 15.96 20.32 -3.46
CA PRO A 314 17.34 20.60 -3.09
C PRO A 314 18.24 20.52 -4.32
N PRO A 315 19.31 21.32 -4.38
CA PRO A 315 20.22 21.29 -5.51
C PRO A 315 20.90 19.94 -5.68
N GLY A 316 21.10 19.54 -6.93
CA GLY A 316 21.77 18.31 -7.33
C GLY A 316 20.87 17.36 -8.10
N SER A 317 21.24 16.08 -8.09
CA SER A 317 20.56 15.02 -8.84
C SER A 317 19.12 14.82 -8.33
N THR A 318 18.15 15.03 -9.20
CA THR A 318 16.72 14.85 -8.94
C THR A 318 16.17 13.81 -9.89
N SER A 319 15.49 12.80 -9.35
CA SER A 319 14.84 11.75 -10.13
C SER A 319 13.33 12.00 -10.18
N VAL A 320 12.77 11.99 -11.38
CA VAL A 320 11.32 12.05 -11.60
C VAL A 320 10.85 10.76 -12.24
N THR A 321 9.88 10.11 -11.61
CA THR A 321 9.20 8.94 -12.19
C THR A 321 7.78 9.30 -12.58
N LEU A 322 7.36 8.85 -13.76
CA LEU A 322 5.99 8.92 -14.28
C LEU A 322 5.44 7.50 -14.40
N GLU A 323 4.25 7.27 -13.85
CA GLU A 323 3.45 6.05 -13.99
C GLU A 323 2.06 6.40 -14.51
N ARG A 324 1.54 5.56 -15.42
CA ARG A 324 0.22 5.74 -16.00
C ARG A 324 -0.45 4.38 -16.27
N GLY A 325 -0.78 3.64 -15.21
CA GLY A 325 -1.39 2.32 -15.31
C GLY A 325 -0.48 1.25 -15.92
N PHE A 326 -1.00 0.03 -16.06
CA PHE A 326 -0.23 -1.15 -16.49
C PHE A 326 0.03 -1.25 -18.00
N GLU A 327 -0.66 -0.43 -18.80
CA GLU A 327 -0.48 -0.42 -20.27
C GLU A 327 0.69 0.47 -20.70
N HIS A 328 1.34 1.20 -19.79
CA HIS A 328 2.43 2.14 -20.07
C HIS A 328 3.71 1.80 -19.33
N ASP A 329 4.84 2.26 -19.88
CA ASP A 329 6.14 2.19 -19.21
C ASP A 329 6.16 3.02 -17.92
N LEU A 330 6.84 2.49 -16.89
CA LEU A 330 7.28 3.28 -15.75
C LEU A 330 8.53 4.08 -16.15
N VAL A 331 8.37 5.36 -16.47
CA VAL A 331 9.44 6.18 -17.02
C VAL A 331 10.14 6.95 -15.90
N THR A 332 11.46 6.79 -15.76
CA THR A 332 12.25 7.53 -14.78
C THR A 332 13.35 8.33 -15.46
N GLU A 333 13.32 9.64 -15.26
CA GLU A 333 14.34 10.57 -15.75
C GLU A 333 15.13 11.12 -14.55
N THR A 334 16.44 11.24 -14.72
CA THR A 334 17.32 11.87 -13.71
C THR A 334 17.95 13.12 -14.30
N ILE A 335 17.82 14.24 -13.60
CA ILE A 335 18.34 15.53 -14.01
C ILE A 335 19.09 16.20 -12.86
N ASP A 336 20.26 16.76 -13.15
CA ASP A 336 20.96 17.62 -12.20
C ASP A 336 20.38 19.04 -12.24
N VAL A 337 19.94 19.54 -11.09
CA VAL A 337 19.37 20.88 -10.94
C VAL A 337 20.29 21.70 -10.03
N PRO A 338 21.20 22.54 -10.56
CA PRO A 338 22.14 23.30 -9.74
C PRO A 338 21.46 24.32 -8.81
N ALA A 339 22.16 24.74 -7.76
CA ALA A 339 21.63 25.66 -6.75
C ALA A 339 21.17 27.00 -7.35
N GLY A 340 19.94 27.40 -7.03
CA GLY A 340 19.34 28.64 -7.53
C GLY A 340 18.90 28.60 -9.00
N GLU A 341 19.09 27.48 -9.71
CA GLU A 341 18.67 27.34 -11.10
C GLU A 341 17.26 26.78 -11.24
N THR A 342 16.65 27.06 -12.39
CA THR A 342 15.44 26.38 -12.87
C THR A 342 15.81 25.48 -14.04
N ARG A 343 15.35 24.23 -14.04
CA ARG A 343 15.51 23.29 -15.16
C ARG A 343 14.15 22.82 -15.68
N ASP A 344 14.10 22.65 -16.98
CA ASP A 344 12.93 22.13 -17.68
C ASP A 344 13.16 20.66 -18.04
N LEU A 345 12.16 19.83 -17.82
CA LEU A 345 12.15 18.40 -18.14
C LEU A 345 10.89 18.05 -18.93
N THR A 346 11.02 17.21 -19.95
CA THR A 346 9.86 16.64 -20.64
C THR A 346 9.92 15.13 -20.47
N ILE A 347 8.86 14.54 -19.93
CA ILE A 347 8.74 13.10 -19.70
C ILE A 347 7.64 12.58 -20.62
N VAL A 348 7.96 11.53 -21.36
CA VAL A 348 7.06 10.96 -22.37
C VAL A 348 6.61 9.57 -21.91
N SER A 349 5.31 9.42 -21.67
CA SER A 349 4.67 8.14 -21.32
C SER A 349 4.47 7.32 -22.58
N ARG A 350 5.10 6.14 -22.68
CA ARG A 350 4.95 5.26 -23.84
C ARG A 350 4.02 4.10 -23.50
N ARG A 351 3.01 3.88 -24.34
CA ARG A 351 2.13 2.71 -24.23
C ARG A 351 2.87 1.47 -24.71
N LEU A 352 2.91 0.44 -23.87
CA LEU A 352 3.49 -0.88 -24.14
C LEU A 352 2.51 -1.83 -24.80
N LEU A 353 1.23 -1.68 -24.47
CA LEU A 353 0.14 -2.54 -24.91
C LEU A 353 -1.12 -1.68 -25.06
N ASN A 354 -1.83 -1.83 -26.17
CA ASN A 354 -3.22 -1.37 -26.27
C ASN A 354 -4.14 -2.56 -25.98
N ALA A 355 -4.55 -2.71 -24.73
CA ALA A 355 -5.37 -3.83 -24.29
C ALA A 355 -6.80 -3.70 -24.85
N LYS A 356 -7.29 -2.46 -24.98
CA LYS A 356 -8.62 -2.13 -25.53
C LYS A 356 -8.80 -2.63 -26.95
N GLU A 357 -7.82 -2.44 -27.83
CA GLU A 357 -7.86 -2.97 -29.20
C GLU A 357 -7.96 -4.50 -29.25
N LYS A 358 -7.52 -5.18 -28.19
CA LYS A 358 -7.63 -6.64 -28.03
C LYS A 358 -8.89 -7.09 -27.29
N GLY A 359 -9.80 -6.18 -26.97
CA GLY A 359 -11.04 -6.45 -26.25
C GLY A 359 -10.91 -6.49 -24.73
N TRP A 360 -9.77 -6.09 -24.16
CA TRP A 360 -9.55 -5.98 -22.72
C TRP A 360 -9.72 -4.53 -22.27
N VAL A 361 -10.46 -4.29 -21.20
CA VAL A 361 -10.72 -2.94 -20.69
C VAL A 361 -10.21 -2.84 -19.27
N SER A 362 -9.28 -1.91 -19.01
CA SER A 362 -8.81 -1.62 -17.65
C SER A 362 -9.93 -1.01 -16.82
N GLY A 363 -10.05 -1.41 -15.56
CA GLY A 363 -11.02 -0.80 -14.68
C GLY A 363 -10.85 -1.20 -13.24
N ASP A 364 -11.56 -0.45 -12.40
CA ASP A 364 -11.67 -0.68 -10.96
C ASP A 364 -13.15 -0.79 -10.62
N THR A 365 -13.51 -1.96 -10.09
CA THR A 365 -14.88 -2.36 -9.75
C THR A 365 -15.31 -1.88 -8.37
N HIS A 366 -14.40 -1.31 -7.56
CA HIS A 366 -14.65 -1.10 -6.14
C HIS A 366 -14.03 0.22 -5.63
N ILE A 367 -14.51 1.36 -6.12
CA ILE A 367 -14.10 2.71 -5.67
C ILE A 367 -15.09 3.28 -4.66
N HIS A 368 -14.57 3.99 -3.65
CA HIS A 368 -15.36 4.80 -2.71
C HIS A 368 -14.78 6.21 -2.77
N TRP A 369 -15.35 7.09 -3.61
CA TRP A 369 -14.76 8.40 -3.90
C TRP A 369 -15.18 9.46 -2.88
N VAL A 370 -14.59 9.36 -1.69
CA VAL A 370 -14.89 10.18 -0.52
C VAL A 370 -13.60 10.57 0.19
N THR A 371 -13.67 11.54 1.11
CA THR A 371 -12.51 11.86 1.97
C THR A 371 -12.14 10.67 2.85
N ASN A 372 -10.96 10.72 3.48
CA ASN A 372 -10.52 9.68 4.43
C ASN A 372 -11.46 9.50 5.65
N ALA A 373 -12.41 10.42 5.88
CA ALA A 373 -13.45 10.32 6.90
C ALA A 373 -14.70 9.54 6.43
N TRP A 374 -14.74 9.09 5.16
CA TRP A 374 -15.80 8.33 4.49
C TRP A 374 -17.14 9.05 4.28
N ASN A 375 -17.47 10.05 5.09
CA ASN A 375 -18.78 10.70 5.10
C ASN A 375 -18.89 11.96 4.23
N VAL A 376 -17.81 12.38 3.57
CA VAL A 376 -17.77 13.58 2.72
C VAL A 376 -17.35 13.20 1.31
N ASP A 377 -18.21 13.52 0.33
CA ASP A 377 -17.95 13.31 -1.10
C ASP A 377 -16.76 14.15 -1.58
N LEU A 378 -15.91 13.54 -2.41
CA LEU A 378 -14.94 14.28 -3.23
C LEU A 378 -15.56 14.62 -4.60
N PRO A 379 -15.10 15.69 -5.28
CA PRO A 379 -15.58 16.03 -6.61
C PRO A 379 -15.38 14.89 -7.62
N LEU A 380 -16.38 14.58 -8.44
CA LEU A 380 -16.27 13.58 -9.51
C LEU A 380 -15.26 13.99 -10.61
N SER A 381 -15.02 15.30 -10.78
CA SER A 381 -13.95 15.78 -11.67
C SER A 381 -12.58 15.27 -11.24
N ASP A 382 -12.37 15.13 -9.93
CA ASP A 382 -11.10 14.64 -9.39
C ASP A 382 -10.98 13.12 -9.57
N LEU A 383 -12.09 12.38 -9.52
CA LEU A 383 -12.13 10.95 -9.87
C LEU A 383 -11.79 10.77 -11.36
N ALA A 384 -12.41 11.54 -12.25
CA ALA A 384 -12.14 11.50 -13.68
C ALA A 384 -10.67 11.85 -14.00
N PHE A 385 -10.09 12.77 -13.25
CA PHE A 385 -8.68 13.09 -13.34
C PHE A 385 -7.78 11.92 -12.92
N VAL A 386 -8.00 11.33 -11.73
CA VAL A 386 -7.22 10.17 -11.27
C VAL A 386 -7.40 8.98 -12.20
N GLN A 387 -8.62 8.73 -12.68
CA GLN A 387 -8.92 7.71 -13.66
C GLN A 387 -8.02 7.81 -14.91
N ARG A 388 -7.89 9.01 -15.48
CA ARG A 388 -7.02 9.27 -16.64
C ARG A 388 -5.54 9.11 -16.30
N ALA A 389 -5.14 9.54 -15.10
CA ALA A 389 -3.77 9.42 -14.62
C ALA A 389 -3.33 7.97 -14.38
N GLU A 390 -4.27 7.09 -14.02
CA GLU A 390 -4.04 5.65 -13.79
C GLU A 390 -4.34 4.80 -15.05
N ASP A 391 -4.73 5.42 -16.17
CA ASP A 391 -5.26 4.76 -17.37
C ASP A 391 -6.34 3.70 -17.09
N LEU A 392 -7.20 3.97 -16.10
CA LEU A 392 -8.34 3.12 -15.74
C LEU A 392 -9.53 3.46 -16.63
N ARG A 393 -9.87 2.65 -17.62
CA ARG A 393 -10.94 2.99 -18.57
C ARG A 393 -12.34 2.92 -17.96
N VAL A 394 -12.55 2.13 -16.91
CA VAL A 394 -13.83 2.01 -16.20
C VAL A 394 -13.61 2.23 -14.71
N ALA A 395 -14.35 3.16 -14.10
CA ALA A 395 -14.30 3.41 -12.66
C ALA A 395 -15.71 3.32 -12.04
N ASN A 396 -15.87 2.38 -11.11
CA ASN A 396 -17.13 2.10 -10.43
C ASN A 396 -17.13 2.71 -9.02
N ASN A 397 -17.83 3.83 -8.86
CA ASN A 397 -17.91 4.56 -7.59
C ASN A 397 -19.11 4.06 -6.77
N LEU A 398 -18.83 3.15 -5.83
CA LEU A 398 -19.81 2.37 -5.10
C LEU A 398 -20.39 3.14 -3.91
N THR A 399 -21.66 3.50 -3.97
CA THR A 399 -22.42 4.00 -2.82
C THR A 399 -22.59 2.89 -1.78
N LEU A 400 -22.41 3.21 -0.50
CA LEU A 400 -22.68 2.29 0.60
C LEU A 400 -23.39 2.98 1.75
N LEU A 401 -24.00 2.18 2.64
CA LEU A 401 -24.41 2.60 3.98
C LEU A 401 -23.27 2.31 4.96
N HIS A 402 -22.85 3.32 5.71
CA HIS A 402 -21.89 3.16 6.80
C HIS A 402 -22.42 3.78 8.08
N ARG A 403 -22.03 3.19 9.21
CA ARG A 403 -22.39 3.67 10.54
C ARG A 403 -21.15 3.66 11.43
N THR A 404 -21.01 4.76 12.17
CA THR A 404 -20.05 4.96 13.24
C THR A 404 -20.81 5.04 14.57
N PRO A 405 -20.11 5.09 15.72
CA PRO A 405 -20.78 5.25 17.01
C PRO A 405 -21.65 6.53 17.14
N ILE A 406 -21.43 7.55 16.29
CA ILE A 406 -22.09 8.86 16.42
C ILE A 406 -22.86 9.30 15.17
N ASP A 407 -22.77 8.56 14.05
CA ASP A 407 -23.35 8.97 12.77
C ASP A 407 -23.62 7.77 11.85
N ALA A 408 -24.57 7.92 10.92
CA ALA A 408 -24.83 6.97 9.85
C ALA A 408 -25.07 7.73 8.54
N PHE A 409 -24.41 7.32 7.47
CA PHE A 409 -24.41 8.05 6.20
C PHE A 409 -24.40 7.11 5.00
N ILE A 410 -24.95 7.61 3.89
CA ILE A 410 -24.95 6.94 2.58
C ILE A 410 -24.05 7.74 1.66
N LYS A 411 -22.90 7.16 1.30
CA LYS A 411 -21.85 7.79 0.50
C LYS A 411 -21.07 6.74 -0.26
N PRO A 412 -20.34 7.09 -1.34
CA PRO A 412 -20.44 8.29 -2.18
C PRO A 412 -21.86 8.58 -2.69
N SER A 413 -22.22 9.86 -2.91
CA SER A 413 -23.58 10.27 -3.35
C SER A 413 -23.61 11.39 -4.42
N GLN A 414 -22.52 11.53 -5.17
CA GLN A 414 -22.31 12.67 -6.08
C GLN A 414 -23.25 12.71 -7.29
N ALA A 415 -23.79 11.56 -7.70
CA ALA A 415 -24.68 11.43 -8.86
C ALA A 415 -25.67 10.26 -8.67
N PRO A 416 -26.76 10.18 -9.46
CA PRO A 416 -27.64 9.02 -9.49
C PRO A 416 -26.90 7.74 -9.92
N MET A 417 -27.44 6.57 -9.56
CA MET A 417 -26.94 5.26 -10.01
C MET A 417 -26.84 5.16 -11.53
N GLY A 418 -25.81 4.45 -12.00
CA GLY A 418 -25.49 4.23 -13.39
C GLY A 418 -24.46 5.23 -13.94
N PRO A 419 -24.35 5.34 -15.28
CA PRO A 419 -23.32 6.14 -15.93
C PRO A 419 -23.39 7.63 -15.58
N VAL A 420 -22.28 8.20 -15.17
CA VAL A 420 -22.10 9.65 -15.02
C VAL A 420 -21.75 10.22 -16.39
N VAL A 421 -22.78 10.49 -17.20
CA VAL A 421 -22.63 10.91 -18.61
C VAL A 421 -21.73 12.14 -18.77
N THR A 422 -21.78 13.09 -17.84
CA THR A 422 -20.96 14.31 -17.89
C THR A 422 -19.47 14.08 -17.65
N MET A 423 -19.09 12.91 -17.12
CA MET A 423 -17.70 12.51 -16.85
C MET A 423 -17.27 11.31 -17.69
N SER A 424 -18.10 10.86 -18.63
CA SER A 424 -17.84 9.70 -19.49
C SER A 424 -17.72 10.11 -20.96
N ASP A 425 -16.84 9.42 -21.68
CA ASP A 425 -16.62 9.57 -23.13
C ASP A 425 -16.34 8.19 -23.76
N PRO A 426 -16.06 8.07 -25.07
CA PRO A 426 -15.76 6.77 -25.69
C PRO A 426 -14.51 6.05 -25.16
N GLU A 427 -13.63 6.74 -24.44
CA GLU A 427 -12.37 6.21 -23.89
C GLU A 427 -12.46 5.88 -22.40
N TYR A 428 -13.19 6.69 -21.62
CA TYR A 428 -13.30 6.60 -20.17
C TYR A 428 -14.76 6.59 -19.70
N HIS A 429 -15.07 5.70 -18.77
CA HIS A 429 -16.39 5.51 -18.18
C HIS A 429 -16.34 5.65 -16.66
N ILE A 430 -17.24 6.46 -16.09
CA ILE A 430 -17.50 6.49 -14.66
C ILE A 430 -18.96 6.13 -14.45
N GLU A 431 -19.21 5.20 -13.53
CA GLU A 431 -20.55 4.93 -13.04
C GLU A 431 -20.64 5.05 -11.52
N MET A 432 -21.82 5.46 -11.07
CA MET A 432 -22.23 5.29 -9.68
C MET A 432 -22.85 3.91 -9.54
N ALA A 433 -22.36 3.13 -8.59
CA ALA A 433 -22.76 1.76 -8.35
C ALA A 433 -22.98 1.56 -6.84
N GLU A 434 -23.09 0.34 -6.32
CA GLU A 434 -23.38 0.11 -4.90
C GLU A 434 -22.46 -0.96 -4.30
N GLU A 435 -22.00 -0.74 -3.08
CA GLU A 435 -21.53 -1.82 -2.21
C GLU A 435 -22.64 -2.14 -1.21
N TYR A 436 -23.32 -3.25 -1.42
CA TYR A 436 -24.32 -3.78 -0.52
C TYR A 436 -23.62 -4.46 0.66
N ARG A 437 -23.92 -4.00 1.87
CA ARG A 437 -23.18 -4.42 3.07
C ARG A 437 -24.07 -5.11 4.08
N ASN A 438 -23.80 -6.39 4.29
CA ASN A 438 -24.27 -7.15 5.43
C ASN A 438 -23.26 -7.04 6.58
N GLN A 439 -23.69 -7.07 7.84
CA GLN A 439 -22.76 -6.83 8.95
C GLN A 439 -21.72 -7.95 9.10
N ASN A 440 -22.15 -9.22 9.10
CA ASN A 440 -21.27 -10.30 9.58
C ASN A 440 -21.53 -11.66 8.96
N LEU A 441 -22.78 -11.97 8.60
CA LEU A 441 -23.13 -13.35 8.29
C LEU A 441 -22.88 -13.72 6.83
N TYR A 442 -23.15 -12.79 5.91
CA TYR A 442 -23.18 -13.13 4.47
C TYR A 442 -22.03 -12.50 3.69
N GLY A 443 -21.47 -11.38 4.17
CA GLY A 443 -20.43 -10.63 3.49
C GLY A 443 -20.97 -9.48 2.63
N HIS A 444 -20.08 -8.74 1.98
CA HIS A 444 -20.43 -7.58 1.16
C HIS A 444 -20.43 -7.93 -0.35
N LEU A 445 -21.26 -7.23 -1.11
CA LEU A 445 -21.35 -7.38 -2.57
C LEU A 445 -21.14 -6.04 -3.26
N CYS A 446 -20.39 -6.03 -4.35
CA CYS A 446 -20.38 -4.89 -5.27
C CYS A 446 -21.41 -5.15 -6.38
N PHE A 447 -22.32 -4.20 -6.57
CA PHE A 447 -23.32 -4.21 -7.61
C PHE A 447 -23.03 -3.12 -8.64
N LEU A 448 -22.73 -3.54 -9.87
CA LEU A 448 -22.43 -2.64 -10.99
C LEU A 448 -23.62 -2.55 -11.95
N ASN A 449 -23.62 -1.58 -12.87
CA ASN A 449 -24.67 -1.38 -13.87
C ASN A 449 -26.08 -1.25 -13.25
N LEU A 450 -26.16 -0.55 -12.11
CA LEU A 450 -27.41 -0.26 -11.44
C LEU A 450 -28.11 0.96 -12.07
N LYS A 451 -29.44 0.94 -12.04
CA LYS A 451 -30.33 2.04 -12.42
C LYS A 451 -30.94 2.72 -11.20
N TRP A 452 -31.04 1.99 -10.09
CA TRP A 452 -31.47 2.46 -8.78
C TRP A 452 -30.80 1.59 -7.70
N LEU A 453 -30.71 2.13 -6.48
CA LEU A 453 -30.14 1.41 -5.33
C LEU A 453 -30.95 0.16 -5.01
N VAL A 454 -30.26 -0.92 -4.67
CA VAL A 454 -30.79 -2.10 -4.01
C VAL A 454 -31.17 -1.70 -2.58
N LEU A 455 -32.33 -2.18 -2.09
CA LEU A 455 -32.85 -1.82 -0.78
C LEU A 455 -33.16 -3.05 0.07
N PRO A 456 -32.83 -3.04 1.38
CA PRO A 456 -32.06 -1.98 2.08
C PRO A 456 -30.60 -1.92 1.60
N ILE A 457 -29.95 -0.75 1.64
CA ILE A 457 -28.55 -0.57 1.16
C ILE A 457 -27.53 -1.38 2.02
N GLY A 458 -27.89 -1.62 3.27
CA GLY A 458 -27.13 -2.48 4.16
C GLY A 458 -28.00 -3.01 5.29
N THR A 459 -27.52 -4.08 5.94
CA THR A 459 -28.27 -4.82 6.96
C THR A 459 -27.42 -5.05 8.20
N GLY A 460 -28.09 -5.38 9.31
CA GLY A 460 -27.44 -5.78 10.54
C GLY A 460 -27.15 -4.63 11.50
N PRO A 461 -27.13 -4.90 12.83
CA PRO A 461 -26.98 -3.91 13.88
C PRO A 461 -25.91 -2.83 13.68
N GLN A 462 -24.71 -3.19 13.25
CA GLN A 462 -23.58 -2.26 13.10
C GLN A 462 -23.64 -1.40 11.83
N ILE A 463 -24.44 -1.80 10.82
CA ILE A 463 -24.57 -1.06 9.56
C ILE A 463 -25.89 -0.31 9.54
N ALA A 464 -27.01 -1.02 9.67
CA ALA A 464 -28.34 -0.44 9.61
C ALA A 464 -28.79 0.18 10.95
N GLY A 465 -28.24 -0.27 12.09
CA GLY A 465 -28.50 0.28 13.43
C GLY A 465 -28.95 -0.79 14.42
N ASP A 466 -28.74 -0.56 15.72
CA ASP A 466 -28.76 -1.57 16.78
C ASP A 466 -29.99 -2.51 16.79
N ASP A 467 -31.19 -2.00 16.44
CA ASP A 467 -32.44 -2.77 16.43
C ASP A 467 -32.72 -3.50 15.09
N SER A 468 -31.79 -3.44 14.13
CA SER A 468 -31.97 -4.03 12.80
C SER A 468 -31.60 -5.51 12.77
N LEU A 469 -32.28 -6.25 11.89
CA LEU A 469 -31.89 -7.63 11.56
C LEU A 469 -30.86 -7.62 10.44
N ASP A 470 -29.98 -8.63 10.45
CA ASP A 470 -29.06 -8.89 9.35
C ASP A 470 -29.79 -9.67 8.24
N TYR A 471 -30.79 -9.01 7.65
CA TYR A 471 -31.74 -9.56 6.67
C TYR A 471 -32.20 -8.45 5.71
N PRO A 472 -32.39 -8.74 4.40
CA PRO A 472 -32.37 -10.05 3.74
C PRO A 472 -30.97 -10.64 3.52
N ILE A 473 -30.92 -11.92 3.13
CA ILE A 473 -29.68 -12.59 2.71
C ILE A 473 -29.18 -12.06 1.35
N ASN A 474 -27.91 -12.29 1.02
CA ASN A 474 -27.28 -11.75 -0.19
C ASN A 474 -28.02 -12.16 -1.47
N LYS A 475 -28.55 -13.38 -1.55
CA LYS A 475 -29.37 -13.82 -2.70
C LYS A 475 -30.49 -12.85 -3.06
N THR A 476 -31.20 -12.28 -2.07
CA THR A 476 -32.32 -11.37 -2.34
C THR A 476 -31.81 -10.08 -2.98
N ALA A 477 -30.72 -9.53 -2.45
CA ALA A 477 -30.06 -8.34 -2.99
C ALA A 477 -29.54 -8.57 -4.42
N ILE A 478 -28.89 -9.72 -4.66
CA ILE A 478 -28.40 -10.14 -5.99
C ILE A 478 -29.55 -10.20 -7.00
N LEU A 479 -30.68 -10.81 -6.63
CA LEU A 479 -31.84 -10.91 -7.52
C LEU A 479 -32.42 -9.53 -7.84
N GLN A 480 -32.49 -8.62 -6.87
CA GLN A 480 -32.94 -7.24 -7.09
C GLN A 480 -31.96 -6.46 -7.99
N ALA A 481 -30.65 -6.65 -7.84
CA ALA A 481 -29.66 -6.08 -8.76
C ALA A 481 -29.88 -6.62 -10.19
N ARG A 482 -30.13 -7.93 -10.34
CA ARG A 482 -30.37 -8.56 -11.65
C ARG A 482 -31.64 -8.10 -12.33
N GLU A 483 -32.71 -7.76 -11.60
CA GLU A 483 -33.96 -7.20 -12.18
C GLU A 483 -33.72 -5.93 -13.00
N GLN A 484 -32.69 -5.17 -12.68
CA GLN A 484 -32.30 -3.96 -13.41
C GLN A 484 -31.16 -4.17 -14.42
N GLY A 485 -30.60 -5.38 -14.50
CA GLY A 485 -29.46 -5.73 -15.34
C GLY A 485 -28.11 -5.59 -14.64
N GLY A 486 -28.10 -5.54 -13.31
CA GLY A 486 -26.91 -5.39 -12.51
C GLY A 486 -26.02 -6.63 -12.51
N ILE A 487 -24.73 -6.40 -12.25
CA ILE A 487 -23.68 -7.41 -12.11
C ILE A 487 -23.35 -7.55 -10.62
N SER A 488 -23.26 -8.78 -10.13
CA SER A 488 -22.89 -9.07 -8.74
C SER A 488 -21.45 -9.53 -8.62
N ILE A 489 -20.69 -8.86 -7.76
CA ILE A 489 -19.30 -9.20 -7.44
C ILE A 489 -19.18 -9.43 -5.94
N GLU A 490 -18.53 -10.52 -5.56
CA GLU A 490 -18.25 -10.86 -4.17
C GLU A 490 -17.05 -10.05 -3.69
N ALA A 491 -17.27 -9.11 -2.77
CA ALA A 491 -16.25 -8.16 -2.36
C ALA A 491 -15.25 -8.78 -1.36
N HIS A 492 -13.99 -8.32 -1.38
CA HIS A 492 -12.93 -8.71 -0.43
C HIS A 492 -12.54 -10.21 -0.44
N GLY A 493 -12.77 -10.91 -1.56
CA GLY A 493 -12.35 -12.30 -1.76
C GLY A 493 -13.04 -13.30 -0.83
N VAL A 494 -12.32 -14.37 -0.48
CA VAL A 494 -12.86 -15.53 0.28
C VAL A 494 -12.80 -15.35 1.80
N GLY A 495 -12.11 -14.33 2.30
CA GLY A 495 -11.76 -14.19 3.72
C GLY A 495 -12.83 -13.52 4.59
N ALA A 496 -13.71 -12.71 3.99
CA ALA A 496 -14.74 -11.95 4.71
C ALA A 496 -16.18 -12.26 4.25
N ASN A 497 -16.34 -12.93 3.11
CA ASN A 497 -17.65 -13.31 2.56
C ASN A 497 -17.95 -14.80 2.81
N HIS A 498 -18.84 -15.07 3.76
CA HIS A 498 -19.16 -16.46 4.13
C HIS A 498 -20.20 -17.13 3.22
N GLU A 499 -20.95 -16.37 2.41
CA GLU A 499 -21.93 -16.94 1.44
C GLU A 499 -21.36 -17.20 0.04
N LEU A 500 -20.12 -16.79 -0.24
CA LEU A 500 -19.51 -16.94 -1.58
C LEU A 500 -19.66 -18.37 -2.16
N PRO A 501 -19.36 -19.47 -1.43
CA PRO A 501 -19.54 -20.81 -1.98
C PRO A 501 -21.00 -21.12 -2.37
N LEU A 502 -21.97 -20.65 -1.57
CA LEU A 502 -23.40 -20.86 -1.86
C LEU A 502 -23.83 -20.06 -3.09
N ASN A 503 -23.41 -18.80 -3.17
CA ASN A 503 -23.70 -17.93 -4.30
C ASN A 503 -23.07 -18.46 -5.59
N ALA A 504 -21.85 -18.98 -5.53
CA ALA A 504 -21.18 -19.60 -6.66
C ALA A 504 -21.91 -20.86 -7.16
N VAL A 505 -22.22 -21.83 -6.27
CA VAL A 505 -22.90 -23.08 -6.64
C VAL A 505 -24.31 -22.83 -7.21
N HIS A 506 -24.98 -21.79 -6.76
CA HIS A 506 -26.30 -21.40 -7.27
C HIS A 506 -26.26 -20.47 -8.50
N GLY A 507 -25.07 -20.11 -9.01
CA GLY A 507 -24.92 -19.20 -10.15
C GLY A 507 -25.45 -17.79 -9.87
N LEU A 508 -25.35 -17.34 -8.63
CA LEU A 508 -25.80 -16.03 -8.17
C LEU A 508 -24.72 -14.96 -8.30
N THR A 509 -23.46 -15.29 -8.06
CA THR A 509 -22.35 -14.33 -8.26
C THR A 509 -21.82 -14.39 -9.69
N ASP A 510 -21.44 -13.23 -10.23
CA ASP A 510 -20.87 -13.09 -11.57
C ASP A 510 -19.34 -12.91 -11.53
N SER A 511 -18.78 -12.49 -10.39
CA SER A 511 -17.34 -12.28 -10.18
C SER A 511 -16.97 -12.27 -8.69
N LEU A 512 -15.67 -12.24 -8.38
CA LEU A 512 -15.15 -12.07 -7.02
C LEU A 512 -13.92 -11.14 -7.05
N ASP A 513 -13.85 -10.22 -6.08
CA ASP A 513 -12.68 -9.35 -5.88
C ASP A 513 -11.55 -10.19 -5.27
N GLN A 514 -10.69 -10.77 -6.11
CA GLN A 514 -9.56 -11.56 -5.61
C GLN A 514 -8.35 -10.69 -5.34
N ILE A 515 -7.86 -10.74 -4.10
CA ILE A 515 -6.72 -9.95 -3.65
C ILE A 515 -5.42 -10.78 -3.66
N GLU A 516 -5.47 -12.04 -3.23
CA GLU A 516 -4.30 -12.93 -3.15
C GLU A 516 -4.50 -14.20 -3.99
N PRO A 517 -3.65 -14.54 -4.97
CA PRO A 517 -3.86 -15.71 -5.83
C PRO A 517 -4.10 -17.03 -5.07
N ASP A 518 -3.40 -17.23 -3.94
CA ASP A 518 -3.51 -18.45 -3.13
C ASP A 518 -4.92 -18.68 -2.58
N ASP A 519 -5.60 -17.62 -2.19
CA ASP A 519 -6.95 -17.69 -1.64
C ASP A 519 -7.97 -18.16 -2.71
N TYR A 520 -7.72 -17.85 -3.98
CA TYR A 520 -8.54 -18.31 -5.10
C TYR A 520 -8.31 -19.79 -5.38
N TYR A 521 -7.05 -20.24 -5.38
CA TYR A 521 -6.76 -21.66 -5.55
C TYR A 521 -7.35 -22.51 -4.42
N ARG A 522 -7.32 -22.03 -3.17
CA ARG A 522 -8.01 -22.71 -2.06
C ARG A 522 -9.51 -22.85 -2.30
N LEU A 523 -10.17 -21.84 -2.84
CA LEU A 523 -11.59 -21.92 -3.21
C LEU A 523 -11.83 -22.99 -4.29
N LEU A 524 -10.96 -23.07 -5.30
CA LEU A 524 -11.08 -24.06 -6.38
C LEU A 524 -10.80 -25.50 -5.93
N ASP A 525 -9.96 -25.68 -4.92
CA ASP A 525 -9.59 -26.99 -4.36
C ASP A 525 -10.64 -27.55 -3.36
N CYS A 526 -11.76 -26.84 -3.14
CA CYS A 526 -12.87 -27.25 -2.27
C CYS A 526 -13.80 -28.32 -2.87
#